data_AF-A0A660RSH2-F1
#
_entry.id   AF-A0A660RSH2-F1
#
_cell.length_a   1.000
_cell.length_b   1.000
_cell.length_c   1.000
_cell.angle_alpha   90.00
_cell.angle_beta   90.00
_cell.angle_gamma   90.00
#
_symmetry.space_group_name_H-M   'P 1'
#
loop_
_entity.id
_entity.type
_entity.pdbx_description
1 polymer ?
#
loop_
_entity_poly.entity_id
_entity_poly.type
_entity_poly.pdbx_seq_one_letter_code
_entity_poly.pdbx_strand_id
1 'polypeptide(L)'
;MAAISIGDCTVTTLGVSGAVKWVKIVTPATADDGDTIDVSSIFHTWCVATVYGSSDGNAVDTGDPIDTSITIPGSTDNEARTIIAYGQ
;
A
#
# COMPACT_ATOMS: atom_id res chain seq x y z
N MET A 1 8.80 -3.35 11.25
CA MET A 1 7.47 -2.88 11.70
C MET A 1 7.55 -1.48 12.31
N ALA A 2 7.96 -0.53 11.48
CA ALA A 2 7.70 0.88 11.65
C ALA A 2 6.42 1.25 10.88
N ALA A 3 5.78 2.34 11.30
CA ALA A 3 4.69 2.95 10.52
C ALA A 3 5.32 3.95 9.53
N ILE A 4 5.05 3.77 8.24
CA ILE A 4 5.45 4.66 7.17
C ILE A 4 4.30 5.64 6.91
N SER A 5 4.60 6.94 6.89
CA SER A 5 3.62 7.94 6.49
C SER A 5 3.40 7.85 4.99
N ILE A 6 2.14 7.91 4.56
CA ILE A 6 1.83 8.00 3.13
C ILE A 6 2.43 9.25 2.46
N GLY A 7 2.77 10.29 3.24
CA GLY A 7 3.45 11.48 2.76
C GLY A 7 4.91 11.24 2.35
N ASP A 8 5.52 10.17 2.87
CA ASP A 8 6.88 9.73 2.50
C ASP A 8 6.86 8.80 1.27
N CYS A 9 5.68 8.40 0.81
CA CYS A 9 5.47 7.59 -0.37
C CYS A 9 5.17 8.45 -1.59
N THR A 10 5.55 7.96 -2.78
CA THR A 10 5.08 8.54 -4.03
C THR A 10 3.76 7.90 -4.43
N VAL A 11 2.68 8.68 -4.46
CA VAL A 11 1.33 8.21 -4.79
C VAL A 11 0.91 8.73 -6.16
N THR A 12 0.56 7.82 -7.07
CA THR A 12 0.03 8.14 -8.41
C THR A 12 -1.36 7.56 -8.56
N THR A 13 -2.35 8.38 -8.90
CA THR A 13 -3.69 7.87 -9.23
C THR A 13 -3.66 7.26 -10.64
N LEU A 14 -4.05 6.00 -10.75
CA LEU A 14 -4.09 5.24 -12.01
C LEU A 14 -5.45 5.37 -12.71
N GLY A 15 -6.52 5.56 -11.94
CA GLY A 15 -7.86 5.73 -12.47
C GLY A 15 -8.91 5.86 -11.37
N VAL A 16 -10.12 6.24 -11.79
CA VAL A 16 -11.32 6.32 -10.95
C VAL A 16 -12.51 5.78 -11.75
N SER A 17 -13.38 5.01 -11.10
CA SER A 17 -14.60 4.44 -11.70
C SER A 17 -15.67 4.35 -10.62
N GLY A 18 -16.67 5.21 -10.73
CA GLY A 18 -17.61 5.45 -9.64
C GLY A 18 -16.87 5.91 -8.38
N ALA A 19 -17.10 5.23 -7.27
CA ALA A 19 -16.42 5.50 -6.00
C ALA A 19 -15.07 4.78 -5.85
N VAL A 20 -14.73 3.84 -6.74
CA VAL A 20 -13.46 3.09 -6.64
C VAL A 20 -12.33 3.90 -7.27
N LYS A 21 -11.24 4.03 -6.52
CA LYS A 21 -9.98 4.66 -6.96
C LYS A 21 -8.89 3.61 -7.04
N TRP A 22 -8.07 3.67 -8.08
CA TRP A 22 -6.85 2.88 -8.22
C TRP A 22 -5.65 3.79 -8.06
N VAL A 23 -4.69 3.37 -7.23
CA VAL A 23 -3.44 4.10 -7.00
C VAL A 23 -2.25 3.16 -7.09
N LYS A 24 -1.14 3.73 -7.55
CA LYS A 24 0.19 3.18 -7.39
C LYS A 24 0.87 3.94 -6.25
N ILE A 25 1.37 3.21 -5.26
CA ILE A 25 2.14 3.73 -4.14
C ILE A 25 3.56 3.18 -4.31
N VAL A 26 4.56 4.06 -4.28
CA VAL A 26 5.97 3.65 -4.24
C VAL A 26 6.51 4.05 -2.88
N THR A 27 6.96 3.05 -2.11
CA THR A 27 7.50 3.26 -0.77
C THR A 27 8.91 3.86 -0.84
N PRO A 28 9.38 4.56 0.22
CA PRO A 28 10.79 4.95 0.30
C PRO A 28 11.69 3.71 0.34
N ALA A 29 12.95 3.87 -0.06
CA ALA A 29 13.95 2.79 0.02
C ALA A 29 14.34 2.40 1.45
N THR A 30 13.79 3.08 2.46
CA THR A 30 13.93 2.74 3.88
C THR A 30 12.77 1.90 4.39
N ALA A 31 11.78 1.62 3.55
CA ALA A 31 10.66 0.76 3.91
C ALA A 31 11.17 -0.68 4.08
N ASP A 32 10.87 -1.26 5.23
CA ASP A 32 11.30 -2.61 5.62
C ASP A 32 10.09 -3.55 5.75
N ASP A 33 10.38 -4.81 5.97
CA ASP A 33 9.40 -5.87 6.07
C ASP A 33 8.47 -5.73 7.27
N GLY A 34 7.18 -5.94 7.00
CA GLY A 34 6.14 -5.77 8.00
C GLY A 34 5.94 -4.31 8.42
N ASP A 35 6.58 -3.35 7.75
CA ASP A 35 6.18 -1.96 7.90
C ASP A 35 4.77 -1.76 7.37
N THR A 36 4.05 -0.85 8.02
CA THR A 36 2.66 -0.55 7.69
C THR A 36 2.55 0.86 7.12
N ILE A 37 1.67 1.02 6.14
CA ILE A 37 1.39 2.31 5.51
C ILE A 37 -0.07 2.64 5.79
N ASP A 38 -0.32 3.79 6.42
CA ASP A 38 -1.68 4.30 6.61
C ASP A 38 -2.16 5.01 5.32
N VAL A 39 -3.16 4.42 4.65
CA VAL A 39 -3.78 4.95 3.43
C VAL A 39 -5.17 5.55 3.66
N SER A 40 -5.55 5.85 4.91
CA SER A 40 -6.81 6.50 5.29
C SER A 40 -7.07 7.83 4.58
N SER A 41 -6.01 8.53 4.18
CA SER A 41 -6.11 9.79 3.42
C SER A 41 -6.42 9.61 1.93
N ILE A 42 -6.35 8.37 1.43
CA ILE A 42 -6.60 7.99 0.04
C ILE A 42 -7.93 7.25 -0.08
N PHE A 43 -8.19 6.32 0.84
CA PHE A 43 -9.36 5.46 0.88
C PHE A 43 -10.08 5.67 2.21
N HIS A 44 -11.40 5.81 2.18
CA HIS A 44 -12.19 6.18 3.35
C HIS A 44 -12.95 5.01 4.00
N THR A 45 -13.11 3.92 3.26
CA THR A 45 -13.96 2.78 3.65
C THR A 45 -13.17 1.48 3.60
N TRP A 46 -12.55 1.15 2.49
CA TRP A 46 -11.82 -0.11 2.36
C TRP A 46 -10.71 0.04 1.33
N CYS A 47 -9.65 -0.76 1.50
CA CYS A 47 -8.58 -0.83 0.54
C CYS A 47 -8.09 -2.26 0.36
N VAL A 48 -7.82 -2.63 -0.89
CA VAL A 48 -7.13 -3.87 -1.24
C VAL A 48 -5.84 -3.49 -1.94
N ALA A 49 -4.72 -4.08 -1.53
CA ALA A 49 -3.40 -3.77 -2.06
C ALA A 49 -2.66 -5.02 -2.50
N THR A 50 -1.88 -4.92 -3.56
CA THR A 50 -0.92 -5.94 -4.01
C THR A 50 0.45 -5.29 -4.18
N VAL A 51 1.51 -6.02 -3.86
CA VAL A 51 2.88 -5.56 -4.11
C VAL A 51 3.30 -6.08 -5.46
N TYR A 52 3.65 -5.17 -6.35
CA TYR A 52 4.00 -5.46 -7.72
C TYR A 52 5.52 -5.61 -7.85
N GLY A 53 5.95 -6.75 -8.41
CA GLY A 53 7.35 -6.98 -8.77
C GLY A 53 8.26 -7.45 -7.63
N SER A 54 7.72 -7.80 -6.46
CA SER A 54 8.47 -8.54 -5.44
C SER A 54 8.36 -10.04 -5.70
N SER A 55 9.46 -10.75 -5.48
CA SER A 55 9.51 -12.23 -5.54
C SER A 55 8.79 -12.88 -4.34
N ASP A 56 8.32 -12.04 -3.40
CA ASP A 56 8.13 -12.39 -2.00
C ASP A 56 6.65 -12.34 -1.58
N GLY A 57 5.75 -12.06 -2.52
CA GLY A 57 4.32 -12.31 -2.38
C GLY A 57 3.41 -11.09 -2.59
N ASN A 58 2.11 -11.35 -2.51
CA ASN A 58 1.07 -10.32 -2.58
C ASN A 58 1.06 -9.52 -1.27
N ALA A 59 0.88 -8.19 -1.33
CA ALA A 59 0.40 -7.46 -0.14
C ALA A 59 -0.93 -8.09 0.29
N VAL A 60 -1.08 -8.27 1.60
CA VAL A 60 -2.26 -8.89 2.17
C VAL A 60 -3.29 -7.80 2.44
N ASP A 61 -4.47 -8.02 1.87
CA ASP A 61 -5.73 -7.31 2.15
C ASP A 61 -6.04 -7.40 3.64
N THR A 62 -6.38 -6.27 4.28
CA THR A 62 -6.87 -6.28 5.66
C THR A 62 -8.27 -6.90 5.75
N GLY A 63 -9.02 -6.96 4.64
CA GLY A 63 -10.37 -7.55 4.59
C GLY A 63 -11.37 -6.88 5.54
N ASP A 64 -10.97 -5.76 6.15
CA ASP A 64 -11.67 -5.05 7.20
C ASP A 64 -12.07 -3.67 6.66
N PRO A 65 -13.38 -3.35 6.60
CA PRO A 65 -13.90 -2.06 6.14
C PRO A 65 -13.62 -0.88 7.10
N ILE A 66 -12.75 -1.06 8.10
CA ILE A 66 -12.28 -0.01 9.01
C ILE A 66 -10.75 0.11 8.95
N ASP A 67 -10.04 -0.91 8.45
CA ASP A 67 -8.58 -0.92 8.42
C ASP A 67 -8.05 -0.49 7.05
N THR A 68 -7.63 0.77 6.99
CA THR A 68 -6.96 1.39 5.84
C THR A 68 -5.43 1.31 5.96
N SER A 69 -4.88 0.28 6.61
CA SER A 69 -3.44 0.05 6.64
C SER A 69 -3.00 -1.00 5.62
N ILE A 70 -1.86 -0.79 4.99
CA ILE A 70 -1.23 -1.76 4.07
C ILE A 70 0.06 -2.24 4.70
N THR A 71 0.20 -3.55 4.91
CA THR A 71 1.45 -4.14 5.39
C THR A 71 2.33 -4.54 4.21
N ILE A 72 3.61 -4.13 4.23
CA ILE A 72 4.59 -4.52 3.23
C ILE A 72 4.95 -6.01 3.43
N PRO A 73 4.72 -6.88 2.44
CA PRO A 73 5.05 -8.30 2.52
C PRO A 73 6.58 -8.49 2.48
N GLY A 74 7.03 -9.49 3.25
CA GLY A 74 8.42 -9.62 3.67
C GLY A 74 9.39 -10.04 2.57
N SER A 75 10.41 -9.22 2.35
CA SER A 75 11.64 -9.48 1.62
C SER A 75 12.83 -8.74 2.25
N THR A 76 13.92 -9.45 2.48
CA THR A 76 15.12 -8.96 3.20
C THR A 76 15.91 -7.86 2.49
N ASP A 77 15.43 -7.34 1.37
CA ASP A 77 16.04 -6.23 0.65
C ASP A 77 15.39 -4.89 1.05
N ASN A 78 16.20 -3.94 1.51
CA ASN A 78 15.76 -2.62 1.93
C ASN A 78 15.56 -1.74 0.68
N GLU A 79 14.59 -2.13 -0.14
CA GLU A 79 14.32 -1.56 -1.46
C GLU A 79 12.92 -0.93 -1.55
N ALA A 80 12.80 0.07 -2.41
CA ALA A 80 11.52 0.72 -2.68
C ALA A 80 10.54 -0.28 -3.32
N ARG A 81 9.37 -0.45 -2.71
CA ARG A 81 8.31 -1.34 -3.18
C ARG A 81 7.30 -0.57 -4.01
N THR A 82 6.85 -1.17 -5.11
CA THR A 82 5.65 -0.71 -5.80
C THR A 82 4.44 -1.46 -5.29
N ILE A 83 3.43 -0.74 -4.83
CA ILE A 83 2.16 -1.27 -4.35
C ILE A 83 1.06 -0.74 -5.25
N ILE A 84 0.21 -1.62 -5.77
CA ILE A 84 -1.01 -1.26 -6.47
C ILE A 84 -2.17 -1.46 -5.50
N ALA A 85 -2.86 -0.37 -5.17
CA ALA A 85 -4.00 -0.41 -4.26
C ALA A 85 -5.26 0.10 -4.95
N TYR A 86 -6.40 -0.46 -4.57
CA TYR A 86 -7.71 0.01 -4.97
C TYR A 86 -8.68 -0.01 -3.82
N GLY A 87 -9.60 0.94 -3.79
CA GLY A 87 -10.47 1.14 -2.66
C GLY A 87 -11.45 2.28 -2.84
N GLN A 88 -12.24 2.53 -1.80
CA GLN A 88 -13.23 3.63 -1.70
C GLN A 88 -12.94 4.44 -0.46
#